data_AF-A0A418F3N0-F1
#
_entry.id   AF-A0A418F3N0-F1
#
_cell.length_a   1.000
_cell.length_b   1.000
_cell.length_c   1.000
_cell.angle_alpha   90.00
_cell.angle_beta   90.00
_cell.angle_gamma   90.00
#
_symmetry.space_group_name_H-M   'P 1'
#
loop_
_entity.id
_entity.type
_entity.pdbx_description
1 polymer ?
#
loop_
_entity_poly.entity_id
_entity_poly.type
_entity_poly.pdbx_seq_one_letter_code
_entity_poly.pdbx_strand_id
1 'polypeptide(L)'
;MTAASRPSPSRVPSSRSLMYVLMMFVVSATLLSMTMLDISPFMNEHLPKYHIRAETVASTGIKTKSRGILICLFDAMIPMTVSLIQELRTLGYTDVIQLYHCNGELSSISERMLHDVDSNIEIVDGCVEMQALGKLRHQDVNGYRSFWLKPLALVHTRLDEVILMDADDLVFQNPSRLFDVPGYIFNPYSNNDMQSMTDPEERAKQLLDQVPAFVSKRRTRSKALNKAEDDTDPLGFWPQECLVNRGSEPMRPQDVAAIRIRIKNAVAAAVTQQRLLQQAS
;
A
#
# COMPACT_ATOMS: atom_id res chain seq x y z
N MET A 1 -1.99 64.39 -78.65
CA MET A 1 -3.09 63.90 -77.79
C MET A 1 -2.88 62.42 -77.56
N THR A 2 -2.39 62.03 -76.39
CA THR A 2 -2.40 60.64 -75.92
C THR A 2 -2.31 60.65 -74.40
N ALA A 3 -3.21 59.89 -73.79
CA ALA A 3 -3.64 59.98 -72.41
C ALA A 3 -2.68 59.28 -71.44
N ALA A 4 -2.50 59.87 -70.25
CA ALA A 4 -1.88 59.20 -69.11
C ALA A 4 -2.90 58.28 -68.41
N SER A 5 -2.45 57.06 -68.10
CA SER A 5 -3.18 55.90 -67.61
C SER A 5 -3.69 56.03 -66.16
N ARG A 6 -4.93 55.56 -65.92
CA ARG A 6 -5.53 55.35 -64.59
C ARG A 6 -4.83 54.21 -63.82
N PRO A 7 -4.76 54.27 -62.47
CA PRO A 7 -4.20 53.20 -61.65
C PRO A 7 -5.12 51.96 -61.59
N SER A 8 -4.51 50.79 -61.45
CA SER A 8 -5.17 49.48 -61.38
C SER A 8 -5.98 49.29 -60.08
N PRO A 9 -7.13 48.58 -60.11
CA PRO A 9 -7.91 48.33 -58.91
C PRO A 9 -7.22 47.30 -57.99
N SER A 10 -7.10 47.65 -56.72
CA SER A 10 -6.65 46.77 -55.64
C SER A 10 -7.59 45.56 -55.50
N ARG A 11 -7.04 44.35 -55.55
CA ARG A 11 -7.75 43.09 -55.36
C ARG A 11 -8.17 42.95 -53.89
N VAL A 12 -9.46 43.15 -53.61
CA VAL A 12 -10.04 42.80 -52.30
C VAL A 12 -10.14 41.28 -52.22
N PRO A 13 -9.59 40.61 -51.19
CA PRO A 13 -9.70 39.17 -51.06
C PRO A 13 -11.17 38.76 -50.88
N SER A 14 -11.61 37.73 -51.61
CA SER A 14 -12.97 37.21 -51.50
C SER A 14 -13.21 36.63 -50.10
N SER A 15 -14.43 36.74 -49.59
CA SER A 15 -14.86 36.23 -48.26
C SER A 15 -14.42 34.78 -47.99
N ARG A 16 -14.40 33.94 -49.04
CA ARG A 16 -13.87 32.56 -48.97
C ARG A 16 -12.37 32.50 -48.65
N SER A 17 -11.57 33.37 -49.24
CA SER A 17 -10.12 33.43 -48.97
C SER A 17 -9.84 33.88 -47.54
N LEU A 18 -10.63 34.82 -47.02
CA LEU A 18 -10.55 35.24 -45.62
C LEU A 18 -10.92 34.09 -44.66
N MET A 19 -11.96 33.32 -45.00
CA MET A 19 -12.40 32.16 -44.22
C MET A 19 -11.34 31.04 -44.19
N TYR A 20 -10.68 30.76 -45.32
CA TYR A 20 -9.59 29.77 -45.36
C TYR A 20 -8.38 30.22 -44.53
N VAL A 21 -8.02 31.50 -44.58
CA VAL A 21 -6.93 32.05 -43.74
C VAL A 21 -7.29 31.92 -42.26
N LEU A 22 -8.53 32.25 -41.87
CA LEU A 22 -9.01 32.08 -40.49
C LEU A 22 -8.98 30.62 -40.02
N MET A 23 -9.42 29.67 -40.85
CA MET A 23 -9.35 28.24 -40.55
C MET A 23 -7.90 27.76 -40.36
N MET A 24 -6.97 28.22 -41.20
CA MET A 24 -5.55 27.88 -41.05
C MET A 24 -4.93 28.47 -39.78
N PHE A 25 -5.34 29.68 -39.37
CA PHE A 25 -4.93 30.27 -38.09
C PHE A 25 -5.46 29.50 -36.89
N VAL A 26 -6.73 29.04 -36.93
CA VAL A 26 -7.30 28.24 -35.85
C VAL A 26 -6.61 26.88 -35.72
N VAL A 27 -6.35 26.19 -36.85
CA VAL A 27 -5.67 24.90 -36.86
C VAL A 27 -4.21 25.02 -36.40
N SER A 28 -3.50 26.06 -36.83
CA SER A 28 -2.13 26.30 -36.36
C SER A 28 -2.08 26.69 -34.88
N ALA A 29 -3.02 27.48 -34.38
CA ALA A 29 -3.10 27.83 -32.96
C ALA A 29 -3.42 26.61 -32.06
N THR A 30 -4.26 25.67 -32.52
CA THR A 30 -4.55 24.44 -31.77
C THR A 30 -3.38 23.46 -31.82
N LEU A 31 -2.67 23.33 -32.94
CA LEU A 31 -1.43 22.55 -33.01
C LEU A 31 -0.30 23.16 -32.15
N LEU A 32 -0.23 24.49 -32.08
CA LEU A 32 0.73 25.19 -31.22
C LEU A 32 0.37 25.07 -29.73
N SER A 33 -0.92 25.05 -29.36
CA SER A 33 -1.33 24.80 -27.97
C SER A 33 -1.09 23.36 -27.53
N MET A 34 -1.23 22.40 -28.45
CA MET A 34 -0.92 20.98 -28.19
C MET A 34 0.59 20.72 -28.07
N THR A 35 1.44 21.54 -28.68
CA THR A 35 2.91 21.44 -28.55
C THR A 35 3.48 22.29 -27.40
N MET A 36 2.75 23.30 -26.92
CA MET A 36 3.10 24.07 -25.71
C MET A 36 2.56 23.44 -24.41
N LEU A 37 1.81 22.34 -24.52
CA LEU A 37 1.43 21.45 -23.40
C LEU A 37 2.38 20.24 -23.29
N ASP A 38 3.61 20.37 -23.77
CA ASP A 38 4.65 19.40 -23.48
C ASP A 38 5.15 19.63 -22.04
N ILE A 39 4.40 19.08 -21.07
CA ILE A 39 4.67 19.11 -19.63
C ILE A 39 5.82 18.16 -19.26
N SER A 40 6.46 17.53 -20.24
CA SER A 40 7.63 16.66 -20.07
C SER A 40 8.78 17.24 -19.21
N PRO A 41 9.08 18.55 -19.18
CA PRO A 41 10.13 19.07 -18.30
C PRO A 41 9.68 19.25 -16.83
N PHE A 42 8.37 19.18 -16.51
CA PHE A 42 7.87 19.26 -15.12
C PHE A 42 7.78 17.88 -14.43
N MET A 43 7.96 16.78 -15.18
CA MET A 43 7.95 15.40 -14.68
C MET A 43 9.36 14.88 -14.35
N ASN A 44 10.37 15.74 -14.26
CA ASN A 44 11.77 15.34 -14.11
C ASN A 44 12.50 15.99 -12.93
N GLU A 45 11.78 16.41 -11.89
CA GLU A 45 12.38 16.67 -10.59
C GLU A 45 12.03 15.53 -9.63
N HIS A 46 13.03 14.69 -9.36
CA HIS A 46 13.11 13.80 -8.21
C HIS A 46 11.96 12.80 -8.07
N LEU A 47 11.87 11.84 -9.00
CA LEU A 47 11.29 10.55 -8.61
C LEU A 47 12.24 9.92 -7.59
N PRO A 48 11.85 9.78 -6.30
CA PRO A 48 12.67 9.07 -5.34
C PRO A 48 12.92 7.67 -5.90
N LYS A 49 14.16 7.22 -5.74
CA LYS A 49 14.71 5.95 -6.22
C LYS A 49 13.76 4.82 -5.81
N TYR A 50 12.80 4.49 -6.68
CA TYR A 50 11.71 3.56 -6.37
C TYR A 50 12.29 2.25 -5.84
N HIS A 51 11.71 1.76 -4.75
CA HIS A 51 12.00 0.42 -4.21
C HIS A 51 11.32 -0.64 -5.09
N ILE A 52 11.51 -0.54 -6.41
CA ILE A 52 11.35 -1.67 -7.30
C ILE A 52 12.23 -2.76 -6.71
N ARG A 53 11.70 -3.97 -6.60
CA ARG A 53 12.44 -5.19 -6.32
C ARG A 53 13.56 -5.34 -7.36
N ALA A 54 14.61 -4.57 -7.18
CA ALA A 54 15.90 -4.76 -7.78
C ALA A 54 16.40 -6.01 -7.08
N GLU A 55 16.33 -7.13 -7.78
CA GLU A 55 17.18 -8.28 -7.53
C GLU A 55 18.63 -7.83 -7.66
N THR A 56 19.09 -7.07 -6.68
CA THR A 56 20.44 -6.52 -6.61
C THR A 56 20.90 -6.60 -5.16
N VAL A 57 20.88 -7.83 -4.63
CA VAL A 57 21.89 -8.23 -3.65
C VAL A 57 22.70 -9.33 -4.30
N ALA A 58 23.89 -8.92 -4.69
CA ALA A 58 24.94 -9.69 -5.30
C ALA A 58 25.43 -10.83 -4.38
N SER A 59 25.69 -11.98 -4.99
CA SER A 59 26.87 -12.84 -4.84
C SER A 59 27.46 -13.15 -3.44
N THR A 60 26.72 -12.98 -2.35
CA THR A 60 27.10 -13.51 -1.02
C THR A 60 25.92 -14.30 -0.49
N GLY A 61 26.09 -15.62 -0.43
CA GLY A 61 25.03 -16.61 -0.22
C GLY A 61 24.36 -16.64 1.16
N ILE A 62 24.10 -15.49 1.78
CA ILE A 62 23.28 -15.37 2.99
C ILE A 62 22.26 -14.26 2.77
N LYS A 63 21.04 -14.62 2.36
CA LYS A 63 19.89 -13.70 2.44
C LYS A 63 19.47 -13.61 3.91
N THR A 64 19.80 -12.51 4.58
CA THR A 64 19.11 -12.14 5.81
C THR A 64 17.68 -11.78 5.44
N LYS A 65 16.68 -12.46 6.00
CA LYS A 65 15.26 -12.10 5.80
C LYS A 65 15.05 -10.64 6.19
N SER A 66 14.41 -9.89 5.31
CA SER A 66 14.04 -8.51 5.58
C SER A 66 12.71 -8.48 6.35
N ARG A 67 12.66 -7.75 7.46
CA ARG A 67 11.45 -7.64 8.27
C ARG A 67 11.17 -6.20 8.67
N GLY A 68 9.90 -5.89 8.91
CA GLY A 68 9.51 -4.53 9.24
C GLY A 68 8.03 -4.38 9.58
N ILE A 69 7.67 -3.15 9.95
CA ILE A 69 6.28 -2.73 10.12
C ILE A 69 5.84 -2.05 8.84
N LEU A 70 4.61 -2.34 8.40
CA LEU A 70 3.97 -1.67 7.28
C LEU A 70 2.73 -0.92 7.79
N ILE A 71 2.64 0.37 7.47
CA ILE A 71 1.51 1.24 7.82
C ILE A 71 1.03 1.91 6.54
N CYS A 72 -0.29 1.90 6.30
CA CYS A 72 -0.90 2.68 5.22
C CYS A 72 -1.49 3.98 5.78
N LEU A 73 -1.25 5.10 5.12
CA LEU A 73 -1.69 6.41 5.60
C LEU A 73 -2.03 7.39 4.47
N PHE A 74 -2.60 8.51 4.89
CA PHE A 74 -2.84 9.73 4.11
C PHE A 74 -2.66 10.94 5.04
N ASP A 75 -2.66 12.15 4.51
CA ASP A 75 -2.31 13.38 5.26
C ASP A 75 -3.00 13.57 6.62
N ALA A 76 -4.29 13.20 6.76
CA ALA A 76 -5.00 13.40 8.03
C ALA A 76 -4.52 12.46 9.16
N MET A 77 -3.77 11.41 8.84
CA MET A 77 -3.25 10.44 9.82
C MET A 77 -1.88 10.84 10.38
N ILE A 78 -1.23 11.87 9.84
CA ILE A 78 0.15 12.22 10.19
C ILE A 78 0.39 12.43 11.69
N PRO A 79 -0.44 13.17 12.44
CA PRO A 79 -0.22 13.33 13.87
C PRO A 79 -0.21 11.99 14.63
N MET A 80 -1.09 11.05 14.26
CA MET A 80 -1.16 9.73 14.88
C MET A 80 0.03 8.86 14.47
N THR A 81 0.38 8.85 13.17
CA THR A 81 1.55 8.10 12.66
C THR A 81 2.86 8.57 13.32
N VAL A 82 3.05 9.88 13.47
CA VAL A 82 4.24 10.45 14.16
C VAL A 82 4.29 9.98 15.60
N SER A 83 3.17 10.05 16.32
CA SER A 83 3.06 9.55 17.70
C SER A 83 3.43 8.06 17.80
N LEU A 84 2.89 7.23 16.91
CA LEU A 84 3.14 5.80 16.87
C LEU A 84 4.61 5.47 16.57
N ILE A 85 5.25 6.14 15.61
CA ILE A 85 6.67 5.94 15.30
C ILE A 85 7.54 6.26 16.52
N GLN A 86 7.29 7.38 17.20
CA GLN A 86 8.03 7.75 18.40
C GLN A 86 7.86 6.73 19.52
N GLU A 87 6.64 6.22 19.73
CA GLU A 87 6.36 5.17 20.71
C GLU A 87 7.11 3.87 20.38
N LEU A 88 7.06 3.43 19.11
CA LEU A 88 7.78 2.24 18.64
C LEU A 88 9.29 2.35 18.88
N ARG A 89 9.89 3.50 18.56
CA ARG A 89 11.33 3.73 18.80
C ARG A 89 11.66 3.78 20.29
N THR A 90 10.79 4.37 21.11
CA THR A 90 10.96 4.40 22.58
C THR A 90 10.93 2.99 23.18
N LEU A 91 10.12 2.09 22.62
CA LEU A 91 10.07 0.68 22.98
C LEU A 91 11.27 -0.13 22.42
N GLY A 92 12.20 0.51 21.71
CA GLY A 92 13.39 -0.12 21.15
C GLY A 92 13.15 -0.89 19.86
N TYR A 93 12.07 -0.60 19.11
CA TYR A 93 11.89 -1.17 17.78
C TYR A 93 12.91 -0.54 16.80
N THR A 94 13.78 -1.34 16.18
CA THR A 94 14.88 -0.85 15.34
C THR A 94 14.74 -1.19 13.86
N ASP A 95 13.88 -2.16 13.53
CA ASP A 95 13.65 -2.58 12.14
C ASP A 95 12.96 -1.45 11.34
N VAL A 96 12.95 -1.57 10.01
CA VAL A 96 12.37 -0.56 9.12
C VAL A 96 10.86 -0.42 9.32
N ILE A 97 10.36 0.80 9.17
CA ILE A 97 8.93 1.11 9.13
C ILE A 97 8.62 1.63 7.73
N GLN A 98 7.82 0.89 6.97
CA GLN A 98 7.34 1.30 5.66
C GLN A 98 5.98 2.00 5.77
N LEU A 99 5.93 3.21 5.23
CA LEU A 99 4.80 4.12 5.21
C LEU A 99 4.24 4.19 3.80
N TYR A 100 3.16 3.47 3.56
CA TYR A 100 2.53 3.37 2.25
C TYR A 100 1.44 4.42 2.09
N HIS A 101 1.42 5.07 0.94
CA HIS A 101 0.29 5.89 0.47
C HIS A 101 -0.02 5.56 -1.00
N CYS A 102 -1.09 6.14 -1.53
CA CYS A 102 -1.54 5.89 -2.89
C CYS A 102 -1.80 7.21 -3.62
N ASN A 103 -1.17 7.40 -4.76
CA ASN A 103 -1.53 8.41 -5.76
C ASN A 103 -1.63 9.83 -5.16
N GLY A 104 -0.58 10.26 -4.47
CA GLY A 104 -0.49 11.61 -3.90
C GLY A 104 -1.43 11.89 -2.72
N GLU A 105 -1.91 10.85 -2.02
CA GLU A 105 -2.65 11.00 -0.75
C GLU A 105 -1.82 11.56 0.41
N LEU A 106 -0.52 11.59 0.23
CA LEU A 106 0.46 12.12 1.15
C LEU A 106 1.14 13.31 0.47
N SER A 107 1.12 14.47 1.12
CA SER A 107 1.77 15.66 0.62
C SER A 107 3.27 15.67 0.96
N SER A 108 4.05 16.40 0.17
CA SER A 108 5.50 16.55 0.40
C SER A 108 5.87 17.17 1.75
N ILE A 109 4.96 17.96 2.34
CA ILE A 109 5.12 18.50 3.70
C ILE A 109 4.98 17.38 4.73
N SER A 110 3.99 16.52 4.57
CA SER A 110 3.77 15.34 5.42
C SER A 110 4.94 14.36 5.33
N GLU A 111 5.46 14.10 4.13
CA GLU A 111 6.63 13.26 3.93
C GLU A 111 7.86 13.79 4.67
N ARG A 112 8.11 15.10 4.55
CA ARG A 112 9.20 15.76 5.25
C ARG A 112 9.04 15.65 6.77
N MET A 113 7.84 15.90 7.28
CA MET A 113 7.56 15.80 8.72
C MET A 113 7.85 14.39 9.25
N LEU A 114 7.48 13.34 8.50
CA LEU A 114 7.78 11.97 8.87
C LEU A 114 9.29 11.69 8.88
N HIS A 115 10.02 12.15 7.86
CA HIS A 115 11.48 11.99 7.80
C HIS A 115 12.24 12.78 8.86
N ASP A 116 11.73 13.95 9.26
CA ASP A 116 12.28 14.73 10.37
C ASP A 116 12.11 14.01 11.73
N VAL A 117 11.07 13.18 11.86
CA VAL A 117 10.80 12.38 13.06
C VAL A 117 11.67 11.13 13.13
N ASP A 118 11.87 10.43 12.02
CA ASP A 118 12.64 9.20 11.98
C ASP A 118 13.32 9.01 10.61
N SER A 119 14.65 8.94 10.62
CA SER A 119 15.46 8.75 9.41
C SER A 119 15.46 7.30 8.88
N ASN A 120 14.96 6.33 9.66
CA ASN A 120 14.92 4.90 9.32
C ASN A 120 13.55 4.45 8.78
N ILE A 121 12.68 5.39 8.44
CA ILE A 121 11.41 5.09 7.74
C ILE A 121 11.60 5.07 6.23
N GLU A 122 10.67 4.43 5.54
CA GLU A 122 10.58 4.48 4.09
C GLU A 122 9.17 4.82 3.66
N ILE A 123 9.03 5.87 2.87
CA ILE A 123 7.74 6.30 2.33
C ILE A 123 7.61 5.77 0.90
N VAL A 124 6.48 5.13 0.59
CA VAL A 124 6.25 4.44 -0.68
C VAL A 124 4.89 4.80 -1.25
N ASP A 125 4.85 5.35 -2.47
CA ASP A 125 3.61 5.44 -3.25
C ASP A 125 3.37 4.11 -3.96
N GLY A 126 2.71 3.19 -3.26
CA GLY A 126 2.48 1.84 -3.77
C GLY A 126 1.64 1.82 -5.04
N CYS A 127 0.78 2.81 -5.25
CA CYS A 127 -0.05 2.89 -6.45
C CYS A 127 0.74 3.33 -7.68
N VAL A 128 1.60 4.33 -7.54
CA VAL A 128 2.49 4.79 -8.61
C VAL A 128 3.46 3.67 -9.01
N GLU A 129 4.07 2.98 -8.03
CA GLU A 129 4.99 1.88 -8.31
C GLU A 129 4.27 0.70 -8.99
N MET A 130 3.10 0.30 -8.51
CA MET A 130 2.32 -0.79 -9.13
C MET A 130 1.80 -0.45 -10.53
N GLN A 131 1.53 0.82 -10.82
CA GLN A 131 1.25 1.29 -12.18
C GLN A 131 2.48 1.17 -13.08
N ALA A 132 3.65 1.61 -12.60
CA ALA A 132 4.91 1.51 -13.34
C ALA A 132 5.27 0.05 -13.68
N LEU A 133 4.92 -0.89 -12.80
CA LEU A 133 5.06 -2.33 -13.02
C LEU A 133 3.99 -2.94 -13.96
N GLY A 134 3.02 -2.15 -14.42
CA GLY A 134 1.89 -2.63 -15.23
C GLY A 134 0.95 -3.58 -14.49
N LYS A 135 0.99 -3.58 -13.15
CA LYS A 135 0.17 -4.46 -12.28
C LYS A 135 -1.11 -3.79 -11.78
N LEU A 136 -1.17 -2.46 -11.84
CA LEU A 136 -2.35 -1.67 -11.50
C LEU A 136 -2.74 -0.79 -12.69
N ARG A 137 -3.98 -0.91 -13.15
CA ARG A 137 -4.49 -0.04 -14.24
C ARG A 137 -4.80 1.34 -13.68
N HIS A 138 -4.55 2.37 -14.48
CA HIS A 138 -4.76 3.77 -14.09
C HIS A 138 -6.18 4.04 -13.54
N GLN A 139 -7.20 3.46 -14.17
CA GLN A 139 -8.60 3.60 -13.77
C GLN A 139 -8.94 2.97 -12.40
N ASP A 140 -8.14 2.02 -11.91
CA ASP A 140 -8.43 1.26 -10.68
C ASP A 140 -7.77 1.90 -9.43
N VAL A 141 -6.87 2.86 -9.62
CA VAL A 141 -6.00 3.41 -8.56
C VAL A 141 -6.76 4.03 -7.41
N ASN A 142 -7.79 4.82 -7.73
CA ASN A 142 -8.59 5.46 -6.70
C ASN A 142 -9.36 4.46 -5.82
N GLY A 143 -9.51 3.20 -6.26
CA GLY A 143 -10.07 2.13 -5.45
C GLY A 143 -9.15 1.60 -4.35
N TYR A 144 -7.85 1.89 -4.43
CA TYR A 144 -6.84 1.47 -3.44
C TYR A 144 -6.42 2.59 -2.49
N ARG A 145 -7.09 3.73 -2.55
CA ARG A 145 -6.83 4.88 -1.67
C ARG A 145 -7.21 4.58 -0.22
N SER A 146 -6.56 5.28 0.70
CA SER A 146 -6.80 5.19 2.14
C SER A 146 -6.60 3.76 2.67
N PHE A 147 -7.55 3.26 3.49
CA PHE A 147 -7.46 1.93 4.11
C PHE A 147 -7.50 0.75 3.12
N TRP A 148 -7.97 0.97 1.88
CA TRP A 148 -8.00 -0.07 0.86
C TRP A 148 -6.62 -0.39 0.27
N LEU A 149 -5.59 0.41 0.59
CA LEU A 149 -4.24 0.19 0.12
C LEU A 149 -3.58 -1.05 0.72
N LYS A 150 -3.99 -1.46 1.93
CA LYS A 150 -3.31 -2.49 2.73
C LYS A 150 -3.01 -3.79 1.98
N PRO A 151 -3.95 -4.41 1.22
CA PRO A 151 -3.66 -5.62 0.46
C PRO A 151 -2.62 -5.39 -0.65
N LEU A 152 -2.69 -4.25 -1.34
CA LEU A 152 -1.72 -3.90 -2.38
C LEU A 152 -0.34 -3.66 -1.76
N ALA A 153 -0.27 -2.96 -0.63
CA ALA A 153 0.98 -2.71 0.09
C ALA A 153 1.67 -4.02 0.52
N LEU A 154 0.91 -5.00 1.03
CA LEU A 154 1.43 -6.33 1.40
C LEU A 154 1.95 -7.14 0.21
N VAL A 155 1.37 -6.98 -0.97
CA VAL A 155 1.85 -7.65 -2.19
C VAL A 155 3.07 -6.92 -2.78
N HIS A 156 3.13 -5.60 -2.59
CA HIS A 156 4.17 -4.74 -3.17
C HIS A 156 5.47 -4.73 -2.36
N THR A 157 5.39 -4.78 -1.03
CA THR A 157 6.54 -4.62 -0.15
C THR A 157 7.70 -5.58 -0.45
N ARG A 158 8.92 -5.08 -0.24
CA ARG A 158 10.14 -5.90 -0.32
C ARG A 158 10.40 -6.72 0.94
N LEU A 159 9.64 -6.48 2.02
CA LEU A 159 9.81 -7.16 3.29
C LEU A 159 9.35 -8.61 3.20
N ASP A 160 10.15 -9.54 3.71
CA ASP A 160 9.81 -10.96 3.78
C ASP A 160 8.87 -11.26 4.96
N GLU A 161 9.03 -10.54 6.07
CA GLU A 161 8.23 -10.67 7.29
C GLU A 161 7.65 -9.32 7.70
N VAL A 162 6.32 -9.22 7.78
CA VAL A 162 5.61 -7.94 7.93
C VAL A 162 4.66 -7.99 9.11
N ILE A 163 4.77 -6.99 9.98
CA ILE A 163 3.69 -6.61 10.89
C ILE A 163 2.89 -5.51 10.18
N LEU A 164 1.72 -5.86 9.66
CA LEU A 164 0.77 -4.87 9.14
C LEU A 164 0.09 -4.20 10.33
N MET A 165 0.24 -2.89 10.45
CA MET A 165 -0.22 -2.10 11.59
C MET A 165 -1.03 -0.90 11.10
N ASP A 166 -2.07 -0.55 11.83
CA ASP A 166 -2.87 0.64 11.54
C ASP A 166 -2.21 1.87 12.19
N ALA A 167 -2.40 3.06 11.60
CA ALA A 167 -1.79 4.29 12.11
C ALA A 167 -2.39 4.74 13.47
N ASP A 168 -3.56 4.20 13.84
CA ASP A 168 -4.28 4.47 15.08
C ASP A 168 -4.11 3.35 16.14
N ASP A 169 -3.16 2.44 15.95
CA ASP A 169 -2.78 1.47 16.96
C ASP A 169 -1.99 2.12 18.11
N LEU A 170 -2.13 1.55 19.32
CA LEU A 170 -1.31 1.90 20.49
C LEU A 170 -0.51 0.67 20.91
N VAL A 171 0.80 0.85 21.11
CA VAL A 171 1.71 -0.26 21.42
C VAL A 171 2.29 -0.11 22.82
N PHE A 172 2.09 -1.12 23.67
CA PHE A 172 2.58 -1.09 25.05
C PHE A 172 3.86 -1.90 25.26
N GLN A 173 4.30 -2.64 24.23
CA GLN A 173 5.51 -3.46 24.23
C GLN A 173 6.13 -3.48 22.84
N ASN A 174 7.43 -3.76 22.78
CA ASN A 174 8.15 -3.88 21.50
C ASN A 174 7.53 -4.99 20.63
N PRO A 175 7.00 -4.64 19.44
CA PRO A 175 6.30 -5.59 18.59
C PRO A 175 7.22 -6.55 17.82
N SER A 176 8.55 -6.37 17.86
CA SER A 176 9.48 -7.32 17.23
C SER A 176 9.28 -8.77 17.71
N ARG A 177 8.76 -8.95 18.93
CA ARG A 177 8.40 -10.25 19.48
C ARG A 177 7.34 -10.99 18.66
N LEU A 178 6.53 -10.29 17.86
CA LEU A 178 5.50 -10.88 17.01
C LEU A 178 6.09 -11.66 15.83
N PHE A 179 7.31 -11.31 15.38
CA PHE A 179 8.00 -12.06 14.33
C PHE A 179 8.38 -13.48 14.77
N ASP A 180 8.62 -13.67 16.07
CA ASP A 180 9.00 -14.97 16.64
C ASP A 180 7.78 -15.81 17.04
N VAL A 181 6.56 -15.28 16.88
CA VAL A 181 5.35 -16.03 17.18
C VAL A 181 5.21 -17.13 16.12
N PRO A 182 5.06 -18.41 16.51
CA PRO A 182 4.91 -19.54 15.56
C PRO A 182 3.65 -19.46 14.67
N GLY A 183 2.88 -18.38 14.78
CA GLY A 183 1.51 -18.21 14.35
C GLY A 183 1.34 -17.58 12.97
N TYR A 184 2.17 -17.90 11.99
CA TYR A 184 1.65 -17.93 10.62
C TYR A 184 0.69 -19.11 10.53
N ILE A 185 -0.53 -18.91 11.05
CA ILE A 185 -1.51 -19.96 11.37
C ILE A 185 -1.79 -20.83 10.12
N PHE A 186 -1.57 -20.31 8.91
CA PHE A 186 -1.77 -21.04 7.66
C PHE A 186 -0.66 -20.80 6.63
N ASN A 187 0.60 -21.10 6.97
CA ASN A 187 1.67 -21.20 5.96
C ASN A 187 1.91 -22.67 5.56
N PRO A 188 1.61 -23.06 4.31
CA PRO A 188 1.99 -24.38 3.78
C PRO A 188 3.50 -24.63 3.92
N TYR A 189 4.31 -23.58 3.81
CA TYR A 189 5.76 -23.64 3.97
C TYR A 189 6.15 -23.45 5.44
N SER A 190 7.10 -24.23 5.93
CA SER A 190 7.71 -24.01 7.24
C SER A 190 8.84 -22.98 7.12
N ASN A 191 9.04 -22.15 8.16
CA ASN A 191 10.08 -21.13 8.22
C ASN A 191 10.12 -20.16 7.01
N ASN A 192 9.00 -20.01 6.29
CA ASN A 192 8.92 -19.26 5.02
C ASN A 192 9.85 -19.80 3.91
N ASP A 193 10.28 -21.06 4.01
CA ASP A 193 11.06 -21.73 2.97
C ASP A 193 10.15 -22.53 2.04
N MET A 194 10.06 -22.10 0.79
CA MET A 194 9.20 -22.71 -0.24
C MET A 194 9.59 -24.17 -0.58
N GLN A 195 10.84 -24.57 -0.31
CA GLN A 195 11.30 -25.96 -0.50
C GLN A 195 10.95 -26.86 0.69
N SER A 196 10.52 -26.28 1.81
CA SER A 196 10.30 -27.04 3.04
C SER A 196 9.03 -27.90 3.02
N MET A 197 8.10 -27.67 2.08
CA MET A 197 6.92 -28.52 1.92
C MET A 197 7.28 -29.72 1.03
N THR A 198 7.86 -30.75 1.64
CA THR A 198 8.26 -32.00 0.97
C THR A 198 7.11 -32.99 0.82
N ASP A 199 6.24 -33.07 1.83
CA ASP A 199 5.00 -33.85 1.80
C ASP A 199 3.80 -32.92 2.04
N PRO A 200 3.05 -32.56 0.97
CA PRO A 200 1.89 -31.69 1.09
C PRO A 200 0.75 -32.27 1.94
N GLU A 201 0.56 -33.59 1.94
CA GLU A 201 -0.53 -34.23 2.68
C GLU A 201 -0.23 -34.25 4.18
N GLU A 202 1.01 -34.62 4.55
CA GLU A 202 1.46 -34.57 5.92
C GLU A 202 1.40 -33.13 6.45
N ARG A 203 1.86 -32.17 5.66
CA ARG A 203 1.84 -30.76 6.05
C ARG A 203 0.41 -30.22 6.23
N ALA A 204 -0.51 -30.60 5.34
CA ALA A 204 -1.92 -30.25 5.50
C ALA A 204 -2.49 -30.80 6.82
N LYS A 205 -2.15 -32.05 7.18
CA LYS A 205 -2.57 -32.65 8.45
C LYS A 205 -2.02 -31.88 9.66
N GLN A 206 -0.73 -31.55 9.66
CA GLN A 206 -0.12 -30.77 10.74
C GLN A 206 -0.83 -29.42 10.95
N LEU A 207 -1.14 -28.70 9.87
CA LEU A 207 -1.86 -27.43 9.93
C LEU A 207 -3.30 -27.60 10.44
N LEU A 208 -3.98 -28.69 10.03
CA LEU A 208 -5.33 -29.00 10.51
C LEU A 208 -5.35 -29.32 12.01
N ASP A 209 -4.30 -29.96 12.53
CA ASP A 209 -4.15 -30.28 13.95
C ASP A 209 -3.84 -29.05 14.81
N GLN A 210 -3.29 -27.98 14.22
CA GLN A 210 -2.98 -26.70 14.89
C GLN A 210 -4.13 -25.69 14.85
N VAL A 211 -5.28 -26.03 14.26
CA VAL A 211 -6.44 -25.12 14.22
C VAL A 211 -6.87 -24.79 15.65
N PRO A 212 -6.97 -23.49 16.01
CA PRO A 212 -7.33 -23.10 17.37
C PRO A 212 -8.72 -23.62 17.74
N ALA A 213 -8.85 -24.12 18.97
CA ALA A 213 -10.13 -24.60 19.50
C ALA A 213 -10.96 -23.49 20.16
N PHE A 214 -10.32 -22.40 20.58
CA PHE A 214 -10.93 -21.33 21.35
C PHE A 214 -10.57 -19.95 20.77
N VAL A 215 -11.49 -19.01 20.92
CA VAL A 215 -11.33 -17.59 20.55
C VAL A 215 -11.79 -16.69 21.69
N SER A 216 -11.40 -15.43 21.66
CA SER A 216 -12.00 -14.42 22.52
C SER A 216 -13.51 -14.35 22.27
N LYS A 217 -14.30 -14.17 23.33
CA LYS A 217 -15.77 -14.11 23.20
C LYS A 217 -16.21 -13.05 22.20
N ARG A 218 -17.05 -13.42 21.23
CA ARG A 218 -17.58 -12.45 20.26
C ARG A 218 -18.35 -11.34 20.98
N ARG A 219 -18.06 -10.09 20.63
CA ARG A 219 -18.80 -8.92 21.13
C ARG A 219 -19.45 -8.18 19.98
N THR A 220 -20.66 -7.71 20.21
CA THR A 220 -21.23 -6.62 19.42
C THR A 220 -20.51 -5.36 19.87
N ARG A 221 -19.90 -4.62 18.93
CA ARG A 221 -19.32 -3.32 19.24
C ARG A 221 -20.40 -2.49 19.92
N SER A 222 -20.14 -1.98 21.13
CA SER A 222 -21.02 -0.98 21.74
C SER A 222 -21.15 0.20 20.78
N LYS A 223 -22.29 0.90 20.83
CA LYS A 223 -22.37 2.20 20.15
C LYS A 223 -21.21 3.05 20.67
N ALA A 224 -20.58 3.81 19.77
CA ALA A 224 -19.59 4.80 20.17
C ALA A 224 -20.20 5.61 21.31
N LEU A 225 -19.57 5.54 22.47
CA LEU A 225 -20.03 6.25 23.62
C LEU A 225 -19.70 7.73 23.37
N ASN A 226 -20.69 8.60 23.46
CA ASN A 226 -20.52 10.04 23.22
C ASN A 226 -20.23 10.83 24.50
N LYS A 227 -20.16 10.13 25.64
CA LYS A 227 -19.87 10.66 26.99
C LYS A 227 -19.16 9.58 27.79
N ALA A 228 -18.22 9.98 28.63
CA ALA A 228 -17.57 9.08 29.59
C ALA A 228 -18.64 8.39 30.45
N GLU A 229 -18.37 7.16 30.87
CA GLU A 229 -19.32 6.39 31.67
C GLU A 229 -19.39 6.91 33.12
N ASP A 230 -18.36 7.65 33.55
CA ASP A 230 -18.30 8.39 34.81
C ASP A 230 -18.17 9.90 34.52
N ASP A 231 -19.27 10.63 34.68
CA ASP A 231 -19.33 12.10 34.53
C ASP A 231 -18.59 12.85 35.67
N THR A 232 -18.07 12.13 36.67
CA THR A 232 -17.38 12.70 37.84
C THR A 232 -15.86 12.49 37.82
N ASP A 233 -15.32 11.70 36.88
CA ASP A 233 -13.87 11.58 36.68
C ASP A 233 -13.32 12.85 35.99
N PRO A 234 -12.45 13.64 36.65
CA PRO A 234 -11.88 14.86 36.07
C PRO A 234 -11.01 14.60 34.83
N LEU A 235 -10.63 13.35 34.56
CA LEU A 235 -9.84 12.94 33.41
C LEU A 235 -10.69 12.30 32.30
N GLY A 236 -11.98 12.07 32.54
CA GLY A 236 -12.93 11.52 31.56
C GLY A 236 -12.56 10.13 31.06
N PHE A 237 -11.93 9.29 31.88
CA PHE A 237 -11.47 7.99 31.41
C PHE A 237 -12.63 7.04 31.13
N TRP A 238 -12.55 6.41 29.96
CA TRP A 238 -13.31 5.21 29.64
C TRP A 238 -12.81 4.07 30.53
N PRO A 239 -13.68 3.28 31.18
CA PRO A 239 -13.24 2.16 31.99
C PRO A 239 -12.40 1.20 31.12
N GLN A 240 -11.10 1.13 31.43
CA GLN A 240 -10.20 0.20 30.77
C GLN A 240 -10.44 -1.19 31.33
N GLU A 241 -11.37 -1.91 30.72
CA GLU A 241 -11.59 -3.29 31.12
C GLU A 241 -10.46 -4.17 30.60
N CYS A 242 -9.61 -4.63 31.53
CA CYS A 242 -8.52 -5.56 31.22
C CYS A 242 -9.09 -6.87 30.65
N LEU A 243 -8.89 -7.09 29.34
CA LEU A 243 -9.46 -8.25 28.63
C LEU A 243 -8.75 -9.58 28.96
N VAL A 244 -7.57 -9.53 29.57
CA VAL A 244 -6.72 -10.70 29.86
C VAL A 244 -7.44 -11.75 30.69
N ASN A 245 -8.25 -11.35 31.67
CA ASN A 245 -8.91 -12.27 32.61
C ASN A 245 -10.29 -12.77 32.13
N ARG A 246 -10.72 -12.41 30.91
CA ARG A 246 -12.11 -12.63 30.46
C ARG A 246 -12.36 -14.00 29.83
N GLY A 247 -11.31 -14.82 29.74
CA GLY A 247 -11.35 -16.18 29.22
C GLY A 247 -11.67 -16.25 27.73
N SER A 248 -11.83 -17.48 27.23
CA SER A 248 -12.11 -17.77 25.82
C SER A 248 -13.37 -18.63 25.69
N GLU A 249 -13.98 -18.66 24.51
CA GLU A 249 -15.08 -19.56 24.16
C GLU A 249 -14.71 -20.49 23.01
N PRO A 250 -15.32 -21.69 22.92
CA PRO A 250 -15.09 -22.58 21.79
C PRO A 250 -15.40 -21.89 20.48
N MET A 251 -14.56 -22.12 19.48
CA MET A 251 -14.83 -21.65 18.13
C MET A 251 -16.11 -22.25 17.57
N ARG A 252 -16.89 -21.45 16.84
CA ARG A 252 -18.11 -21.95 16.19
C ARG A 252 -17.74 -23.01 15.15
N PRO A 253 -18.49 -24.12 15.03
CA PRO A 253 -18.17 -25.18 14.07
C PRO A 253 -18.01 -24.69 12.62
N GLN A 254 -18.81 -23.69 12.19
CA GLN A 254 -18.67 -23.11 10.85
C GLN A 254 -17.36 -22.35 10.63
N ASP A 255 -16.82 -21.68 11.66
CA ASP A 255 -15.56 -20.95 11.55
C ASP A 255 -14.39 -21.93 11.48
N VAL A 256 -14.43 -22.99 12.29
CA VAL A 256 -13.48 -24.11 12.22
C VAL A 256 -13.51 -24.75 10.83
N ALA A 257 -14.70 -24.99 10.27
CA ALA A 257 -14.85 -25.55 8.92
C ALA A 257 -14.27 -24.60 7.84
N ALA A 258 -14.53 -23.31 7.93
CA ALA A 258 -13.99 -22.31 7.01
C ALA A 258 -12.46 -22.27 7.06
N ILE A 259 -11.86 -22.32 8.26
CA ILE A 259 -10.41 -22.43 8.44
C ILE A 259 -9.86 -23.69 7.78
N ARG A 260 -10.49 -24.85 8.02
CA ARG A 260 -10.06 -26.13 7.43
C ARG A 260 -10.10 -26.10 5.89
N ILE A 261 -11.12 -25.48 5.31
CA ILE A 261 -11.22 -25.26 3.86
C ILE A 261 -10.07 -24.38 3.38
N ARG A 262 -9.79 -23.28 4.08
CA ARG A 262 -8.70 -22.37 3.74
C ARG A 262 -7.33 -23.05 3.77
N ILE A 263 -7.05 -23.90 4.77
CA ILE A 263 -5.82 -24.71 4.84
C ILE A 263 -5.68 -25.58 3.59
N LYS A 264 -6.72 -26.35 3.25
CA LYS A 264 -6.70 -27.25 2.10
C LYS A 264 -6.45 -26.49 0.78
N ASN A 265 -7.13 -25.37 0.61
CA ASN A 265 -6.95 -24.52 -0.57
C ASN A 265 -5.54 -23.92 -0.65
N ALA A 266 -4.98 -23.48 0.48
CA ALA A 266 -3.62 -22.94 0.54
C ALA A 266 -2.57 -23.98 0.17
N VAL A 267 -2.68 -25.21 0.69
CA VAL A 267 -1.78 -26.32 0.34
C VAL A 267 -1.91 -26.70 -1.13
N ALA A 268 -3.14 -26.79 -1.66
CA ALA A 268 -3.36 -27.09 -3.08
C ALA A 268 -2.75 -26.02 -4.01
N ALA A 269 -2.87 -24.74 -3.64
CA ALA A 269 -2.23 -23.64 -4.35
C ALA A 269 -0.70 -23.73 -4.27
N ALA A 270 -0.14 -24.04 -3.10
CA ALA A 270 1.30 -24.23 -2.91
C ALA A 270 1.88 -25.38 -3.75
N VAL A 271 1.17 -26.51 -3.84
CA VAL A 271 1.55 -27.63 -4.72
C VAL A 271 1.59 -27.20 -6.19
N THR A 272 0.59 -26.42 -6.62
CA THR A 272 0.56 -25.88 -7.98
C THR A 272 1.73 -24.93 -8.23
N GLN A 273 2.01 -24.05 -7.26
CA GLN A 273 3.13 -23.11 -7.31
C GLN A 273 4.48 -23.82 -7.45
N GLN A 274 4.76 -24.84 -6.62
CA GLN A 274 6.01 -25.60 -6.69
C GLN A 274 6.23 -26.26 -8.06
N ARG A 275 5.16 -26.85 -8.64
CA ARG A 275 5.23 -27.46 -9.98
C ARG A 275 5.56 -26.44 -11.06
N LEU A 276 4.92 -25.27 -11.03
CA LEU A 276 5.18 -24.21 -12.02
C LEU A 276 6.61 -23.68 -11.93
N LEU A 277 7.17 -23.59 -10.72
CA LEU A 277 8.55 -23.15 -10.52
C LEU A 277 9.57 -24.16 -11.03
N GLN A 278 9.33 -25.46 -10.81
CA GLN A 278 10.19 -26.53 -11.35
C GLN A 278 10.18 -26.59 -12.89
N GLN A 279 9.09 -26.15 -13.52
CA GLN A 279 8.98 -26.06 -14.98
C GLN A 279 9.68 -24.83 -15.57
N ALA A 280 9.90 -23.80 -14.75
CA ALA A 280 10.53 -22.54 -15.16
C ALA A 280 12.05 -22.52 -14.93
N SER A 281 12.59 -23.51 -14.22
CA SER A 281 14.03 -23.73 -13.97
C SER A 281 14.63 -24.71 -14.96
#